data_AF-A0A915XN06-F1
#
_entry.id   AF-A0A915XN06-F1
#
_cell.length_a   1.000
_cell.length_b   1.000
_cell.length_c   1.000
_cell.angle_alpha   90.00
_cell.angle_beta   90.00
_cell.angle_gamma   90.00
#
_symmetry.space_group_name_H-M   'P 1'
#
loop_
_entity.id
_entity.type
_entity.pdbx_description
1 polymer ?
#
loop_
_entity_poly.entity_id
_entity_poly.type
_entity_poly.pdbx_seq_one_letter_code
_entity_poly.pdbx_strand_id
1 'polypeptide(L)'
;MMATVLRTALWIGAVDALGGAALLGFLHTPEANVLMLAASVLLVALAAALLVLSSASAAHGVVHHRAPWASLGAAVRHLPLILFTIVLLGMVCGGAGWFERWWMANAGQVDAAAIAAGDITRTGWLHTAVHWIVVLIQWVLVPAWLATALAWAAGYERRDVLTLKWLTAGLHWRLVLVTLAGVVLLVWLPWRWVYWRPKGLPATTVELVFTATKLVVIYALSQVAWALSIVTAARAVPPPAGVVAPPASSGTPPPPPPPATTGTRLDEHA
;
A
#
# COMPACT_ATOMS: atom_id res chain seq x y z
N MET A 1 -2.14 8.83 14.87
CA MET A 1 -1.92 8.53 13.43
C MET A 1 -0.53 7.96 13.19
N MET A 2 0.55 8.68 13.58
CA MET A 2 1.93 8.22 13.38
C MET A 2 2.20 6.81 13.92
N ALA A 3 1.78 6.52 15.16
CA ALA A 3 1.92 5.20 15.77
C ALA A 3 1.24 4.08 14.95
N THR A 4 0.05 4.34 14.40
CA THR A 4 -0.66 3.38 13.53
C THR A 4 0.12 3.13 12.25
N VAL A 5 0.64 4.18 11.60
CA VAL A 5 1.44 4.08 10.38
C VAL A 5 2.71 3.28 10.63
N LEU A 6 3.49 3.63 11.67
CA LEU A 6 4.73 2.93 12.01
C LEU A 6 4.50 1.46 12.34
N ARG A 7 3.48 1.15 13.14
CA ARG A 7 3.11 -0.24 13.45
C ARG A 7 2.73 -1.03 12.19
N THR A 8 1.99 -0.39 11.28
CA THR A 8 1.58 -0.99 10.00
C THR A 8 2.79 -1.23 9.10
N ALA A 9 3.69 -0.23 8.98
CA ALA A 9 4.91 -0.32 8.19
C ALA A 9 5.88 -1.38 8.72
N LEU A 10 6.07 -1.48 10.04
CA LEU A 10 6.91 -2.51 10.66
C LEU A 10 6.35 -3.91 10.44
N TRP A 11 5.02 -4.07 10.56
CA TRP A 11 4.38 -5.36 10.29
C TRP A 11 4.56 -5.80 8.84
N ILE A 12 4.21 -4.93 7.88
CA ILE A 12 4.35 -5.24 6.46
C ILE A 12 5.82 -5.48 6.13
N GLY A 13 6.71 -4.60 6.58
CA GLY A 13 8.14 -4.73 6.36
C GLY A 13 8.76 -6.00 6.94
N ALA A 14 8.28 -6.51 8.07
CA ALA A 14 8.77 -7.77 8.63
C ALA A 14 8.32 -8.98 7.78
N VAL A 15 7.04 -9.02 7.39
CA VAL A 15 6.48 -10.15 6.62
C VAL A 15 6.96 -10.13 5.16
N ASP A 16 7.07 -8.94 4.56
CA ASP A 16 7.62 -8.77 3.21
C ASP A 16 9.10 -9.16 3.14
N ALA A 17 9.87 -8.96 4.22
CA ALA A 17 11.26 -9.43 4.29
C ALA A 17 11.33 -10.96 4.29
N LEU A 18 10.38 -11.65 4.95
CA LEU A 18 10.25 -13.10 4.85
C LEU A 18 9.83 -13.54 3.44
N GLY A 19 8.93 -12.79 2.80
CA GLY A 19 8.57 -13.01 1.40
C GLY A 19 9.77 -12.85 0.46
N GLY A 20 10.60 -11.82 0.68
CA GLY A 20 11.85 -11.60 -0.03
C GLY A 20 12.86 -12.72 0.21
N ALA A 21 12.98 -13.23 1.43
CA ALA A 21 13.83 -14.38 1.74
C ALA A 21 13.35 -15.65 1.00
N ALA A 22 12.03 -15.88 0.90
CA ALA A 22 11.47 -16.98 0.13
C ALA A 22 11.77 -16.84 -1.38
N LEU A 23 11.66 -15.63 -1.95
CA LEU A 23 12.06 -15.36 -3.34
C LEU A 23 13.56 -15.55 -3.56
N LEU A 24 14.39 -15.15 -2.61
CA LEU A 24 15.83 -15.38 -2.68
C LEU A 24 16.14 -16.89 -2.67
N GLY A 25 15.46 -17.65 -1.81
CA GLY A 25 15.54 -19.11 -1.80
C GLY A 25 15.14 -19.73 -3.13
N PHE A 26 14.07 -19.22 -3.76
CA PHE A 26 13.65 -19.64 -5.10
C PHE A 26 14.77 -19.41 -6.13
N LEU A 27 15.38 -18.22 -6.15
CA LEU A 27 16.49 -17.91 -7.07
C LEU A 27 17.72 -18.79 -6.87
N HIS A 28 17.90 -19.36 -5.68
CA HIS A 28 19.02 -20.24 -5.34
C HIS A 28 18.68 -21.73 -5.48
N THR A 29 17.46 -22.09 -5.88
CA THR A 29 17.02 -23.48 -6.04
C THR A 29 17.21 -23.91 -7.50
N PRO A 30 18.14 -24.84 -7.81
CA PRO A 30 18.34 -25.31 -9.18
C PRO A 30 17.12 -26.06 -9.73
N GLU A 31 16.67 -25.80 -10.96
CA GLU A 31 15.51 -26.47 -11.55
C GLU A 31 15.88 -27.80 -12.24
N ALA A 32 16.73 -28.61 -11.61
CA ALA A 32 17.31 -29.80 -12.24
C ALA A 32 16.40 -31.05 -12.20
N ASN A 33 15.38 -31.06 -11.33
CA ASN A 33 14.44 -32.17 -11.21
C ASN A 33 13.06 -31.74 -10.69
N VAL A 34 12.08 -32.64 -10.73
CA VAL A 34 10.68 -32.39 -10.34
C VAL A 34 10.54 -31.93 -8.89
N LEU A 35 11.33 -32.48 -7.96
CA LEU A 35 11.28 -32.07 -6.55
C LEU A 35 11.74 -30.64 -6.36
N MET A 36 12.78 -30.22 -7.08
CA MET A 36 13.29 -28.86 -7.03
C MET A 36 12.33 -27.88 -7.71
N LEU A 37 11.70 -28.28 -8.82
CA LEU A 37 10.62 -27.49 -9.42
C LEU A 37 9.45 -27.30 -8.45
N ALA A 38 9.03 -28.36 -7.75
CA ALA A 38 7.97 -28.27 -6.74
C ALA A 38 8.38 -27.35 -5.56
N ALA A 39 9.63 -27.41 -5.12
CA ALA A 39 10.17 -26.50 -4.10
C ALA A 39 10.17 -25.03 -4.58
N SER A 40 10.59 -24.78 -5.82
CA SER A 40 10.54 -23.46 -6.45
C SER A 40 9.12 -22.90 -6.50
N VAL A 41 8.15 -23.71 -6.94
CA VAL A 41 6.73 -23.32 -6.95
C VAL A 41 6.23 -23.02 -5.54
N LEU A 42 6.59 -23.85 -4.55
CA LEU A 42 6.21 -23.64 -3.16
C LEU A 42 6.80 -22.34 -2.59
N LEU A 43 8.06 -22.02 -2.90
CA LEU A 43 8.73 -20.80 -2.46
C LEU A 43 8.10 -19.54 -3.07
N VAL A 44 7.76 -19.58 -4.36
CA VAL A 44 7.03 -18.48 -5.02
C VAL A 44 5.63 -18.32 -4.44
N ALA A 45 4.90 -19.43 -4.24
CA ALA A 45 3.57 -19.40 -3.63
C ALA A 45 3.61 -18.87 -2.19
N LEU A 46 4.63 -19.26 -1.41
CA LEU A 46 4.87 -18.76 -0.06
C LEU A 46 5.15 -17.26 -0.07
N ALA A 47 6.04 -16.78 -0.94
CA ALA A 47 6.33 -15.37 -1.08
C ALA A 47 5.07 -14.57 -1.42
N ALA A 48 4.30 -15.01 -2.42
CA ALA A 48 3.05 -14.38 -2.79
C ALA A 48 2.04 -14.36 -1.62
N ALA A 49 1.88 -15.49 -0.91
CA ALA A 49 1.00 -15.57 0.24
C ALA A 49 1.42 -14.60 1.36
N LEU A 50 2.72 -14.50 1.65
CA LEU A 50 3.24 -13.58 2.67
C LEU A 50 2.96 -12.12 2.31
N LEU A 51 3.24 -11.70 1.07
CA LEU A 51 3.00 -10.33 0.60
C LEU A 51 1.51 -9.94 0.61
N VAL A 52 0.64 -10.88 0.21
CA VAL A 52 -0.81 -10.65 0.19
C VAL A 52 -1.36 -10.60 1.62
N LEU A 53 -0.98 -11.55 2.47
CA LEU A 53 -1.46 -11.63 3.84
C LEU A 53 -0.92 -10.48 4.70
N SER A 54 0.31 -10.02 4.49
CA SER A 54 0.89 -8.86 5.19
C SER A 54 0.02 -7.62 5.01
N SER A 55 -0.26 -7.27 3.75
CA SER A 55 -1.06 -6.09 3.37
C SER A 55 -2.53 -6.24 3.76
N ALA A 56 -3.11 -7.43 3.61
CA ALA A 56 -4.50 -7.72 3.97
C ALA A 56 -4.74 -7.63 5.49
N SER A 57 -3.88 -8.28 6.27
CA SER A 57 -3.95 -8.25 7.74
C SER A 57 -3.67 -6.86 8.29
N ALA A 58 -2.75 -6.11 7.68
CA ALA A 58 -2.49 -4.71 7.99
C ALA A 58 -3.73 -3.84 7.75
N ALA A 59 -4.35 -3.92 6.58
CA ALA A 59 -5.56 -3.18 6.26
C ALA A 59 -6.70 -3.52 7.24
N HIS A 60 -6.92 -4.81 7.51
CA HIS A 60 -7.92 -5.26 8.49
C HIS A 60 -7.64 -4.76 9.91
N GLY A 61 -6.38 -4.82 10.36
CA GLY A 61 -5.98 -4.28 11.67
C GLY A 61 -6.23 -2.78 11.77
N VAL A 62 -5.97 -2.02 10.70
CA VAL A 62 -6.23 -0.57 10.66
C VAL A 62 -7.73 -0.26 10.72
N VAL A 63 -8.54 -0.94 9.89
CA VAL A 63 -10.00 -0.74 9.82
C VAL A 63 -10.68 -1.07 11.15
N HIS A 64 -10.28 -2.16 11.81
CA HIS A 64 -10.88 -2.62 13.06
C HIS A 64 -10.15 -2.16 14.33
N HIS A 65 -9.15 -1.28 14.20
CA HIS A 65 -8.29 -0.81 15.29
C HIS A 65 -7.61 -1.92 16.10
N ARG A 66 -7.32 -3.06 15.46
CA ARG A 66 -6.66 -4.23 16.07
C ARG A 66 -5.19 -4.28 15.69
N ALA A 67 -4.45 -5.13 16.39
CA ALA A 67 -3.12 -5.49 15.96
C ALA A 67 -3.17 -6.30 14.64
N PRO A 68 -2.21 -6.11 13.70
CA PRO A 68 -2.19 -6.83 12.42
C PRO A 68 -2.15 -8.36 12.58
N TRP A 69 -1.36 -8.89 13.51
CA TRP A 69 -1.25 -10.34 13.73
C TRP A 69 -2.57 -10.99 14.16
N ALA A 70 -3.36 -10.30 14.99
CA ALA A 70 -4.70 -10.75 15.39
C ALA A 70 -5.71 -10.74 14.23
N SER A 71 -5.37 -10.11 13.10
CA SER A 71 -6.20 -9.99 11.90
C SER A 71 -5.85 -11.01 10.81
N LEU A 72 -4.84 -11.87 11.01
CA LEU A 72 -4.41 -12.86 10.01
C LEU A 72 -5.54 -13.83 9.63
N GLY A 73 -6.26 -14.38 10.60
CA GLY A 73 -7.37 -15.31 10.33
C GLY A 73 -8.53 -14.65 9.58
N ALA A 74 -8.75 -13.34 9.76
CA ALA A 74 -9.70 -12.60 8.94
C ALA A 74 -9.17 -12.42 7.51
N ALA A 75 -7.92 -11.96 7.37
CA ALA A 75 -7.27 -11.79 6.06
C ALA A 75 -7.32 -13.08 5.20
N VAL A 76 -7.04 -14.24 5.80
CA VAL A 76 -7.10 -15.55 5.11
C VAL A 76 -8.51 -15.84 4.58
N ARG A 77 -9.57 -15.52 5.34
CA ARG A 77 -10.97 -15.72 4.89
C ARG A 77 -11.37 -14.84 3.70
N HIS A 78 -10.68 -13.72 3.52
CA HIS A 78 -10.85 -12.81 2.39
C HIS A 78 -9.84 -13.03 1.26
N LEU A 79 -8.93 -14.00 1.38
CA LEU A 79 -7.88 -14.26 0.40
C LEU A 79 -8.39 -14.44 -1.03
N PRO A 80 -9.46 -15.23 -1.31
CA PRO A 80 -9.95 -15.39 -2.69
C PRO A 80 -10.36 -14.07 -3.34
N LEU A 81 -10.97 -13.17 -2.56
CA LEU A 81 -11.40 -11.86 -3.03
C LEU A 81 -10.21 -10.94 -3.28
N ILE A 82 -9.21 -10.97 -2.40
CA ILE A 82 -7.99 -10.18 -2.54
C ILE A 82 -7.19 -10.65 -3.76
N LEU A 83 -7.08 -11.97 -3.97
CA LEU A 83 -6.45 -12.53 -5.16
C LEU A 83 -7.18 -12.11 -6.44
N PHE A 84 -8.52 -12.12 -6.45
CA PHE A 84 -9.29 -11.61 -7.58
C PHE A 84 -8.96 -10.15 -7.88
N THR A 85 -8.92 -9.29 -6.86
CA THR A 85 -8.53 -7.88 -7.01
C THR A 85 -7.10 -7.74 -7.55
N ILE A 86 -6.14 -8.52 -7.03
CA ILE A 86 -4.75 -8.49 -7.48
C ILE A 86 -4.65 -8.90 -8.95
N VAL A 87 -5.39 -9.92 -9.38
CA VAL A 87 -5.44 -10.33 -10.79
C VAL A 87 -6.01 -9.22 -11.66
N LEU A 88 -7.13 -8.62 -11.26
CA LEU A 88 -7.75 -7.51 -11.98
C LEU A 88 -6.80 -6.31 -12.11
N LEU A 89 -6.18 -5.89 -11.01
CA LEU A 89 -5.22 -4.78 -11.00
C LEU A 89 -3.92 -5.14 -11.74
N GLY A 90 -3.51 -6.40 -11.69
CA GLY A 90 -2.39 -6.93 -12.47
C GLY A 90 -2.66 -6.86 -13.97
N MET A 91 -3.88 -7.15 -14.42
CA MET A 91 -4.28 -6.96 -15.82
C MET A 91 -4.22 -5.49 -16.24
N VAL A 92 -4.67 -4.56 -15.38
CA VAL A 92 -4.59 -3.12 -15.65
C VAL A 92 -3.13 -2.66 -15.73
N CYS A 93 -2.31 -3.04 -14.75
CA CYS A 93 -0.89 -2.69 -14.69
C CYS A 93 -0.11 -3.26 -15.89
N GLY A 94 -0.31 -4.54 -16.19
CA GLY A 94 0.28 -5.24 -17.32
C GLY A 94 -0.19 -4.69 -18.67
N GLY A 95 -1.48 -4.36 -18.79
CA GLY A 95 -2.07 -3.72 -19.97
C GLY A 95 -1.49 -2.34 -20.24
N ALA A 96 -1.31 -1.51 -19.20
CA ALA A 96 -0.65 -0.21 -19.32
C ALA A 96 0.80 -0.33 -19.82
N GLY A 97 1.55 -1.30 -19.28
CA GLY A 97 2.93 -1.55 -19.72
C GLY A 97 3.02 -2.16 -21.12
N TRP A 98 2.07 -3.01 -21.50
CA TRP A 98 1.96 -3.52 -22.87
C TRP A 98 1.65 -2.39 -23.85
N PHE A 99 0.71 -1.51 -23.51
CA PHE A 99 0.35 -0.34 -24.31
C PHE A 99 1.55 0.58 -24.51
N GLU A 100 2.33 0.86 -23.47
CA GLU A 100 3.56 1.66 -23.58
C GLU A 100 4.56 1.05 -24.56
N ARG A 101 4.83 -0.26 -24.44
CA ARG A 101 5.75 -0.96 -25.35
C ARG A 101 5.25 -0.92 -26.79
N TRP A 102 3.95 -1.15 -26.99
CA TRP A 102 3.32 -1.05 -28.29
C TRP A 102 3.43 0.37 -28.86
N TRP A 103 3.16 1.39 -28.05
CA TRP A 103 3.27 2.80 -28.44
C TRP A 103 4.69 3.15 -28.87
N MET A 104 5.69 2.77 -28.08
CA MET A 104 7.11 3.04 -28.38
C MET A 104 7.59 2.27 -29.62
N ALA A 105 7.10 1.06 -29.85
CA ALA A 105 7.41 0.29 -31.06
C ALA A 105 6.83 0.94 -32.34
N ASN A 106 5.75 1.70 -32.21
CA ASN A 106 5.07 2.38 -33.32
C ASN A 106 5.32 3.90 -33.34
N ALA A 107 6.27 4.41 -32.55
CA ALA A 107 6.53 5.84 -32.42
C ALA A 107 6.78 6.52 -33.78
N GLY A 108 7.58 5.90 -34.66
CA GLY A 108 7.86 6.44 -35.98
C GLY A 108 6.64 6.55 -36.90
N GLN A 109 5.62 5.67 -36.74
CA GLN A 109 4.37 5.77 -37.50
C GLN A 109 3.51 6.93 -36.99
N VAL A 110 3.48 7.12 -35.67
CA VAL A 110 2.79 8.25 -35.03
C VAL A 110 3.42 9.58 -35.47
N ASP A 111 4.75 9.64 -35.51
CA ASP A 111 5.50 10.81 -35.97
C ASP A 111 5.20 11.12 -37.44
N ALA A 112 5.24 10.10 -38.30
CA ALA A 112 4.91 10.26 -39.71
C ALA A 112 3.47 10.73 -39.93
N ALA A 113 2.51 10.19 -39.16
CA ALA A 113 1.12 10.60 -39.21
C ALA A 113 0.90 12.04 -38.74
N ALA A 114 1.60 12.47 -37.67
CA ALA A 114 1.52 13.83 -37.15
C ALA A 114 2.10 14.87 -38.14
N ILE A 115 3.20 14.52 -38.82
CA ILE A 115 3.76 15.35 -39.90
C ILE A 115 2.78 15.42 -41.07
N ALA A 116 2.22 14.28 -41.51
CA ALA A 116 1.30 14.23 -42.63
C ALA A 116 -0.02 15.01 -42.36
N ALA A 117 -0.51 14.98 -41.12
CA ALA A 117 -1.78 15.61 -40.76
C ALA A 117 -1.69 17.12 -40.50
N GLY A 118 -0.52 17.65 -40.12
CA GLY A 118 -0.42 19.05 -39.69
C GLY A 118 0.98 19.62 -39.58
N ASP A 119 1.98 19.04 -40.25
CA ASP A 119 3.38 19.47 -40.22
C ASP A 119 3.98 19.55 -38.79
N ILE A 120 3.50 18.66 -37.91
CA ILE A 120 3.95 18.61 -36.52
C ILE A 120 5.26 17.83 -36.46
N THR A 121 6.39 18.55 -36.52
CA THR A 121 7.74 17.96 -36.51
C THR A 121 8.30 17.67 -35.12
N ARG A 122 7.59 18.06 -34.04
CA ARG A 122 8.02 17.86 -32.64
C ARG A 122 6.97 17.09 -31.82
N THR A 123 7.06 15.77 -31.88
CA THR A 123 6.19 14.83 -31.14
C THR A 123 6.84 14.26 -29.88
N GLY A 124 8.10 14.58 -29.58
CA GLY A 124 8.82 14.06 -28.40
C GLY A 124 8.09 14.27 -27.06
N TRP A 125 7.36 15.38 -26.92
CA TRP A 125 6.53 15.65 -25.73
C TRP A 125 5.37 14.66 -25.59
N LEU A 126 4.81 14.17 -26.70
CA LEU A 126 3.70 13.21 -26.72
C LEU A 126 4.15 11.84 -26.21
N HIS A 127 5.29 11.32 -26.67
CA HIS A 127 5.85 10.06 -26.15
C HIS A 127 6.20 10.16 -24.67
N THR A 128 6.74 11.32 -24.26
CA THR A 128 7.03 11.60 -22.85
C THR A 128 5.73 11.63 -22.03
N ALA A 129 4.66 12.25 -22.52
CA ALA A 129 3.37 12.27 -21.85
C ALA A 129 2.77 10.85 -21.72
N VAL A 130 2.82 10.03 -22.77
CA VAL A 130 2.35 8.63 -22.72
C VAL A 130 3.12 7.82 -21.67
N HIS A 131 4.44 7.94 -21.62
CA HIS A 131 5.26 7.31 -20.58
C HIS A 131 4.80 7.73 -19.18
N TRP A 132 4.63 9.03 -18.93
CA TRP A 132 4.19 9.52 -17.62
C TRP A 132 2.77 9.08 -17.24
N ILE A 133 1.86 8.96 -18.21
CA ILE A 133 0.51 8.42 -17.98
C ILE A 133 0.60 6.96 -17.52
N VAL A 134 1.42 6.14 -18.20
CA VAL A 134 1.61 4.74 -17.82
C VAL A 134 2.26 4.62 -16.44
N VAL A 135 3.28 5.44 -16.17
CA VAL A 135 3.91 5.51 -14.84
C VAL A 135 2.90 5.90 -13.77
N LEU A 136 2.06 6.91 -14.01
CA LEU A 136 1.01 7.33 -13.08
C LEU A 136 0.02 6.20 -12.80
N ILE A 137 -0.41 5.48 -13.83
CA ILE A 137 -1.33 4.34 -13.67
C ILE A 137 -0.67 3.25 -12.82
N GLN A 138 0.52 2.79 -13.20
CA GLN A 138 1.19 1.65 -12.57
C GLN A 138 1.65 1.93 -11.15
N TRP A 139 2.23 3.10 -10.92
CA TRP A 139 2.89 3.42 -9.66
C TRP A 139 2.01 4.17 -8.67
N VAL A 140 0.94 4.84 -9.12
CA VAL A 140 0.08 5.64 -8.24
C VAL A 140 -1.33 5.08 -8.18
N LEU A 141 -2.01 4.94 -9.32
CA LEU A 141 -3.42 4.54 -9.32
C LEU A 141 -3.61 3.09 -8.91
N VAL A 142 -2.80 2.17 -9.43
CA VAL A 142 -2.90 0.74 -9.07
C VAL A 142 -2.66 0.51 -7.57
N PRO A 143 -1.61 1.07 -6.92
CA PRO A 143 -1.45 0.95 -5.48
C PRO A 143 -2.57 1.61 -4.67
N ALA A 144 -3.08 2.78 -5.08
CA ALA A 144 -4.21 3.43 -4.41
C ALA A 144 -5.49 2.58 -4.48
N TRP A 145 -5.76 1.99 -5.65
CA TRP A 145 -6.84 1.03 -5.86
C TRP A 145 -6.66 -0.25 -5.05
N LEU A 146 -5.45 -0.77 -4.96
CA LEU A 146 -5.15 -1.93 -4.12
C LEU A 146 -5.39 -1.62 -2.64
N ALA A 147 -4.90 -0.48 -2.15
CA ALA A 147 -5.09 -0.07 -0.75
C ALA A 147 -6.58 0.08 -0.39
N THR A 148 -7.39 0.64 -1.29
CA THR A 148 -8.84 0.76 -1.09
C THR A 148 -9.57 -0.56 -1.19
N ALA A 149 -9.19 -1.44 -2.12
CA ALA A 149 -9.75 -2.77 -2.20
C ALA A 149 -9.46 -3.60 -0.94
N LEU A 150 -8.24 -3.51 -0.40
CA LEU A 150 -7.87 -4.17 0.86
C LEU A 150 -8.68 -3.62 2.04
N ALA A 151 -8.85 -2.31 2.12
CA ALA A 151 -9.67 -1.67 3.16
C ALA A 151 -11.16 -2.06 3.05
N TRP A 152 -11.71 -2.13 1.83
CA TRP A 152 -13.07 -2.58 1.59
C TRP A 152 -13.26 -4.07 1.94
N ALA A 153 -12.34 -4.93 1.51
CA ALA A 153 -12.35 -6.35 1.85
C ALA A 153 -12.26 -6.59 3.37
N ALA A 154 -11.63 -5.67 4.11
CA ALA A 154 -11.59 -5.72 5.56
C ALA A 154 -12.88 -5.24 6.24
N GLY A 155 -13.58 -4.26 5.68
CA GLY A 155 -14.73 -3.59 6.32
C GLY A 155 -16.10 -4.16 5.94
N TYR A 156 -16.23 -4.78 4.77
CA TYR A 156 -17.52 -5.16 4.20
C TYR A 156 -17.64 -6.65 3.86
N GLU A 157 -18.88 -7.10 3.65
CA GLU A 157 -19.16 -8.44 3.16
C GLU A 157 -18.73 -8.61 1.69
N ARG A 158 -18.53 -9.87 1.26
CA ARG A 158 -18.01 -10.22 -0.07
C ARG A 158 -18.78 -9.58 -1.23
N ARG A 159 -20.09 -9.34 -1.08
CA ARG A 159 -20.95 -8.76 -2.12
C ARG A 159 -20.61 -7.32 -2.44
N ASP A 160 -20.23 -6.54 -1.43
CA ASP A 160 -19.96 -5.11 -1.60
C ASP A 160 -18.67 -4.84 -2.37
N VAL A 161 -17.67 -5.71 -2.24
CA VAL A 161 -16.41 -5.57 -2.99
C VAL A 161 -16.60 -5.84 -4.49
N LEU A 162 -17.55 -6.68 -4.87
CA LEU A 162 -17.90 -6.93 -6.28
C LEU A 162 -18.58 -5.75 -6.96
N THR A 163 -19.08 -4.77 -6.20
CA THR A 163 -19.71 -3.55 -6.76
C THR A 163 -18.70 -2.56 -7.35
N LEU A 164 -17.40 -2.84 -7.26
CA LEU A 164 -16.30 -2.00 -7.75
C LEU A 164 -16.28 -0.56 -7.19
N LYS A 165 -17.10 -0.23 -6.18
CA LYS A 165 -17.11 1.08 -5.51
C LYS A 165 -15.74 1.48 -4.93
N TRP A 166 -14.93 0.49 -4.59
CA TRP A 166 -13.55 0.69 -4.15
C TRP A 166 -12.68 1.34 -5.24
N LEU A 167 -12.95 1.15 -6.53
CA LEU A 167 -12.24 1.85 -7.61
C LEU A 167 -12.49 3.35 -7.56
N THR A 168 -13.76 3.75 -7.41
CA THR A 168 -14.12 5.17 -7.27
C THR A 168 -13.59 5.77 -5.97
N ALA A 169 -13.58 4.99 -4.87
CA ALA A 169 -12.96 5.42 -3.61
C ALA A 169 -11.44 5.59 -3.75
N GLY A 170 -10.78 4.75 -4.56
CA GLY A 170 -9.36 4.85 -4.86
C GLY A 170 -8.97 6.11 -5.63
N LEU A 171 -9.92 6.72 -6.35
CA LEU A 171 -9.74 8.00 -7.03
C LEU A 171 -9.94 9.22 -6.11
N HIS A 172 -10.18 9.00 -4.82
CA HIS A 172 -10.25 10.13 -3.90
C HIS A 172 -8.91 10.89 -3.91
N TRP A 173 -8.98 12.19 -4.26
CA TRP A 173 -7.80 13.05 -4.41
C TRP A 173 -6.80 12.96 -3.26
N ARG A 174 -7.26 12.83 -2.00
CA ARG A 174 -6.39 12.72 -0.83
C ARG A 174 -5.55 11.46 -0.87
N LEU A 175 -6.16 10.32 -1.21
CA LEU A 175 -5.44 9.06 -1.33
C LEU A 175 -4.46 9.11 -2.50
N VAL A 176 -4.92 9.56 -3.66
CA VAL A 176 -4.06 9.69 -4.86
C VAL A 176 -2.85 10.58 -4.57
N LEU A 177 -3.04 11.73 -3.89
CA LEU A 177 -1.92 12.60 -3.51
C LEU A 177 -1.00 11.97 -2.47
N VAL A 178 -1.53 11.25 -1.47
CA VAL A 178 -0.70 10.55 -0.47
C VAL A 178 0.13 9.46 -1.15
N THR A 179 -0.48 8.66 -2.03
CA THR A 179 0.22 7.61 -2.78
C THR A 179 1.24 8.22 -3.74
N LEU A 180 0.89 9.28 -4.48
CA LEU A 180 1.81 10.01 -5.35
C LEU A 180 3.00 10.58 -4.56
N ALA A 181 2.74 11.26 -3.44
CA ALA A 181 3.79 11.82 -2.60
C ALA A 181 4.67 10.72 -1.99
N GLY A 182 4.08 9.60 -1.55
CA GLY A 182 4.81 8.44 -1.07
C GLY A 182 5.73 7.86 -2.15
N VAL A 183 5.21 7.64 -3.36
CA VAL A 183 5.98 7.12 -4.49
C VAL A 183 7.11 8.08 -4.87
N VAL A 184 6.83 9.38 -5.00
CA VAL A 184 7.82 10.36 -5.44
C VAL A 184 8.88 10.61 -4.36
N LEU A 185 8.46 10.92 -3.13
CA LEU A 185 9.35 11.38 -2.06
C LEU A 185 10.05 10.24 -1.32
N LEU A 186 9.39 9.09 -1.17
CA LEU A 186 9.89 7.99 -0.32
C LEU A 186 10.44 6.82 -1.13
N VAL A 187 10.10 6.70 -2.42
CA VAL A 187 10.60 5.60 -3.28
C VAL A 187 11.49 6.15 -4.39
N TRP A 188 10.94 6.96 -5.28
CA TRP A 188 11.63 7.42 -6.49
C TRP A 188 12.82 8.34 -6.18
N LEU A 189 12.64 9.33 -5.30
CA LEU A 189 13.72 10.25 -4.95
C LEU A 189 14.89 9.51 -4.26
N PRO A 190 14.69 8.66 -3.23
CA PRO A 190 15.75 7.83 -2.67
C PRO A 190 16.39 6.88 -3.68
N TRP A 191 15.58 6.32 -4.61
CA TRP A 191 16.09 5.45 -5.66
C TRP A 191 17.10 6.16 -6.58
N ARG A 192 16.92 7.45 -6.87
CA ARG A 192 17.91 8.23 -7.64
C ARG A 192 19.28 8.30 -6.96
N TRP A 193 19.32 8.19 -5.64
CA TRP A 193 20.54 8.19 -4.84
C TRP A 193 21.13 6.78 -4.62
N VAL A 194 20.45 5.72 -5.09
CA VAL A 194 20.91 4.34 -4.87
C VAL A 194 22.29 4.12 -5.50
N TYR A 195 22.48 4.60 -6.74
CA TYR A 195 23.72 4.46 -7.50
C TYR A 195 24.81 5.48 -7.13
N TRP A 196 24.51 6.45 -6.26
CA TRP A 196 25.53 7.42 -5.83
C TRP A 196 26.61 6.73 -5.00
N ARG A 197 27.85 6.68 -5.48
CA ARG A 197 28.98 6.07 -4.77
C ARG A 197 29.97 7.16 -4.34
N PRO A 198 30.29 7.27 -3.04
CA PRO A 198 31.43 8.08 -2.60
C PRO A 198 32.70 7.61 -3.30
N LYS A 199 33.40 8.52 -4.01
CA LYS A 199 34.61 8.18 -4.78
C LYS A 199 35.76 7.63 -3.93
N GLY A 200 35.76 7.89 -2.62
CA GLY A 200 36.80 7.46 -1.68
C GLY A 200 36.51 6.16 -0.94
N LEU A 201 35.38 5.47 -1.19
CA LEU A 201 35.09 4.22 -0.51
C LEU A 201 35.89 3.05 -1.13
N PRO A 202 36.67 2.30 -0.32
CA PRO A 202 37.35 1.11 -0.79
C PRO A 202 36.34 0.05 -1.22
N ALA A 203 36.67 -0.73 -2.24
CA ALA A 203 35.83 -1.81 -2.80
C ALA A 203 35.81 -3.07 -1.91
N THR A 204 35.79 -2.88 -0.60
CA THR A 204 35.84 -3.93 0.43
C THR A 204 34.47 -4.06 1.10
N THR A 205 34.40 -4.76 2.24
CA THR A 205 33.21 -4.89 3.10
C THR A 205 32.48 -3.58 3.37
N VAL A 206 33.18 -2.43 3.33
CA VAL A 206 32.58 -1.10 3.51
C VAL A 206 31.58 -0.77 2.40
N GLU A 207 31.85 -1.16 1.15
CA GLU A 207 30.93 -0.96 0.03
C GLU A 207 29.68 -1.83 0.17
N LEU A 208 29.84 -3.07 0.65
CA LEU A 208 28.71 -3.97 0.91
C LEU A 208 27.80 -3.42 2.01
N VAL A 209 28.37 -2.98 3.15
CA VAL A 209 27.61 -2.41 4.27
C VAL A 209 26.90 -1.12 3.85
N PHE A 210 27.58 -0.26 3.09
CA PHE A 210 26.98 0.99 2.57
C PHE A 210 25.80 0.72 1.63
N THR A 211 25.96 -0.22 0.69
CA THR A 211 24.90 -0.62 -0.23
C THR A 211 23.73 -1.25 0.52
N ALA A 212 24.01 -2.17 1.45
CA ALA A 212 22.99 -2.80 2.28
C ALA A 212 22.21 -1.76 3.09
N THR A 213 22.90 -0.80 3.72
CA THR A 213 22.27 0.27 4.50
C THR A 213 21.33 1.11 3.65
N LYS A 214 21.76 1.50 2.44
CA LYS A 214 20.89 2.24 1.51
C LYS A 214 19.64 1.46 1.13
N LEU A 215 19.80 0.19 0.79
CA LEU A 215 18.67 -0.66 0.42
C LEU A 215 17.69 -0.83 1.59
N VAL A 216 18.20 -0.99 2.82
CA VAL A 216 17.37 -1.03 4.03
C VAL A 216 16.61 0.27 4.24
N VAL A 217 17.24 1.43 4.01
CA VAL A 217 16.57 2.73 4.11
C VAL A 217 15.47 2.87 3.05
N ILE A 218 15.77 2.58 1.78
CA ILE A 218 14.79 2.64 0.68
C ILE A 218 13.63 1.69 0.95
N TYR A 219 13.92 0.48 1.42
CA TYR A 219 12.93 -0.51 1.81
C TYR A 219 12.03 0.02 2.93
N ALA A 220 12.60 0.53 4.02
CA ALA A 220 11.84 1.07 5.14
C ALA A 220 10.94 2.25 4.71
N LEU A 221 11.45 3.16 3.87
CA LEU A 221 10.69 4.28 3.32
C LEU A 221 9.54 3.81 2.42
N SER A 222 9.76 2.77 1.62
CA SER A 222 8.72 2.15 0.78
C SER A 222 7.61 1.54 1.64
N GLN A 223 7.97 0.88 2.74
CA GLN A 223 7.00 0.32 3.69
C GLN A 223 6.18 1.41 4.41
N VAL A 224 6.79 2.55 4.72
CA VAL A 224 6.08 3.73 5.26
C VAL A 224 5.11 4.32 4.22
N ALA A 225 5.53 4.45 2.96
CA ALA A 225 4.67 4.93 1.88
C ALA A 225 3.44 4.04 1.67
N TRP A 226 3.65 2.72 1.72
CA TRP A 226 2.57 1.75 1.58
C TRP A 226 1.63 1.76 2.79
N ALA A 227 2.16 1.80 4.00
CA ALA A 227 1.37 1.93 5.22
C ALA A 227 0.54 3.22 5.25
N LEU A 228 1.09 4.34 4.78
CA LEU A 228 0.34 5.61 4.64
C LEU A 228 -0.83 5.47 3.67
N SER A 229 -0.63 4.77 2.54
CA SER A 229 -1.69 4.51 1.56
C SER A 229 -2.80 3.65 2.16
N ILE A 230 -2.45 2.57 2.87
CA ILE A 230 -3.43 1.71 3.57
C ILE A 230 -4.20 2.50 4.64
N VAL A 231 -3.51 3.27 5.48
CA VAL A 231 -4.15 4.05 6.56
C VAL A 231 -5.07 5.13 6.00
N THR A 232 -4.67 5.76 4.89
CA THR A 232 -5.49 6.78 4.21
C THR A 232 -6.71 6.15 3.55
N ALA A 233 -6.52 5.02 2.87
CA ALA A 233 -7.60 4.26 2.25
C ALA A 233 -8.62 3.78 3.29
N ALA A 234 -8.17 3.17 4.40
CA ALA A 234 -9.03 2.70 5.48
C ALA A 234 -9.90 3.80 6.09
N ARG A 235 -9.44 5.05 6.09
CA ARG A 235 -10.21 6.22 6.55
C ARG A 235 -11.20 6.76 5.52
N ALA A 236 -10.97 6.47 4.24
CA ALA A 236 -11.86 6.85 3.16
C ALA A 236 -13.01 5.85 2.97
N VAL A 237 -12.88 4.64 3.54
CA VAL A 237 -13.94 3.63 3.53
C VAL A 237 -15.03 4.03 4.53
N PRO A 238 -16.30 4.16 4.12
CA PRO A 238 -17.38 4.44 5.04
C PRO A 238 -17.52 3.31 6.08
N PRO A 239 -18.00 3.60 7.30
CA PRO A 239 -18.32 2.53 8.23
C PRO A 239 -19.42 1.62 7.64
N PRO A 240 -19.39 0.31 7.89
CA PRO A 240 -20.42 -0.60 7.42
C PRO A 240 -21.81 -0.17 7.95
N ALA A 241 -22.80 -0.18 7.06
CA ALA A 241 -24.16 0.21 7.38
C ALA A 241 -24.72 -0.68 8.50
N GLY A 242 -25.04 -0.08 9.65
CA GLY A 242 -25.49 -0.80 10.85
C GLY A 242 -24.63 -0.55 12.09
N VAL A 243 -23.41 -0.02 11.94
CA VAL A 243 -22.69 0.58 13.07
C VAL A 243 -23.29 1.96 13.31
N VAL A 244 -24.37 2.02 14.09
CA VAL A 244 -24.86 3.27 14.67
C VAL A 244 -23.67 3.86 15.41
N ALA A 245 -23.12 4.96 14.90
CA ALA A 245 -22.08 5.69 15.63
C ALA A 245 -22.62 5.88 17.06
N PRO A 246 -21.86 5.53 18.12
CA PRO A 246 -22.33 5.71 19.49
C PRO A 246 -22.88 7.13 19.58
N PRO A 247 -24.13 7.33 20.05
CA PRO A 247 -24.79 8.61 19.99
C PRO A 247 -23.81 9.64 20.49
N ALA A 248 -23.40 10.57 19.61
CA ALA A 248 -22.40 11.58 19.91
C ALA A 248 -22.83 12.19 21.23
N SER A 249 -22.09 11.89 22.31
CA SER A 249 -22.53 12.02 23.69
C SER A 249 -23.39 13.27 23.82
N SER A 250 -24.70 13.09 23.74
CA SER A 250 -25.66 14.19 23.76
C SER A 250 -25.52 14.68 25.18
N GLY A 251 -24.75 15.75 25.37
CA GLY A 251 -24.15 16.11 26.65
C GLY A 251 -25.14 15.84 27.76
N THR A 252 -24.96 14.72 28.46
CA THR A 252 -25.73 14.46 29.66
C THR A 252 -25.39 15.66 30.53
N PRO A 253 -26.37 16.50 30.90
CA PRO A 253 -26.10 17.62 31.77
C PRO A 253 -25.30 17.08 32.95
N PRO A 254 -24.23 17.78 33.39
CA PRO A 254 -23.49 17.34 34.57
C PRO A 254 -24.52 17.04 35.66
N PRO A 255 -24.41 15.89 36.37
CA PRO A 255 -25.34 15.57 37.42
C PRO A 255 -25.44 16.79 38.36
N PRO A 256 -26.65 17.14 38.81
CA PRO A 256 -26.81 18.29 39.69
C PRO A 256 -25.83 18.15 40.86
N PRO A 257 -25.16 19.25 41.27
CA PRO A 257 -24.22 19.20 42.37
C PRO A 257 -24.90 18.53 43.57
N PRO A 258 -24.21 17.63 44.30
CA PRO A 258 -24.79 16.99 45.47
C PRO A 258 -25.32 18.07 46.40
N PRO A 259 -26.52 17.90 47.00
CA PRO A 259 -27.09 18.87 47.90
C PRO A 259 -26.06 19.18 48.98
N ALA A 260 -25.76 20.48 49.16
CA ALA A 260 -24.86 20.93 50.19
C ALA A 260 -25.34 20.36 51.52
N THR A 261 -24.60 19.39 52.06
CA THR A 261 -24.79 18.93 53.43
C THR A 261 -24.50 20.12 54.31
N THR A 262 -25.55 20.83 54.70
CA THR A 262 -25.53 21.83 55.76
C THR A 262 -25.12 21.08 57.02
N GLY A 263 -23.81 21.05 57.30
CA GLY A 263 -23.28 20.57 58.55
C GLY A 263 -23.85 21.46 59.65
N THR A 264 -24.86 20.95 60.35
CA THR A 264 -25.23 21.42 61.69
C THR A 264 -24.01 21.22 62.57
N ARG A 265 -23.21 22.28 62.69
CA ARG A 265 -22.19 22.46 63.70
C ARG A 265 -22.94 22.53 65.04
N LEU A 266 -22.98 21.40 65.73
CA LEU A 266 -23.42 21.35 67.12
C LEU A 266 -22.29 21.95 67.95
N ASP A 267 -22.52 23.17 68.43
CA ASP A 267 -21.71 23.79 69.47
C ASP A 267 -21.97 23.01 70.78
N GLU A 268 -21.01 22.17 71.17
CA GLU A 268 -20.94 21.59 72.51
C GLU A 268 -20.41 22.66 73.48
N HIS A 269 -21.34 23.31 74.18
CA HIS A 269 -21.10 23.95 75.47
C HIS A 269 -21.51 22.98 76.59
N ALA A 270 -20.53 22.43 77.31
CA ALA A 270 -20.58 22.13 78.75
C ALA A 270 -19.22 21.64 79.24
#